data_AF-A0A651HKD0-F1
#
_entry.id   AF-A0A651HKD0-F1
#
_cell.length_a   1.000
_cell.length_b   1.000
_cell.length_c   1.000
_cell.angle_alpha   90.00
_cell.angle_beta   90.00
_cell.angle_gamma   90.00
#
_symmetry.space_group_name_H-M   'P 1'
#
loop_
_entity.id
_entity.type
_entity.pdbx_description
1 polymer ?
#
loop_
_entity_poly.entity_id
_entity_poly.type
_entity_poly.pdbx_seq_one_letter_code
_entity_poly.pdbx_strand_id
1 'polypeptide(L)'
;MDDSVAVDAKRILLRYGAPIALLDRIDEKERIELARLVSRTPVPDRGYALQDLLVERGYLDEEEVTAARGKAKGRRKPRKN
;
A
#
# COMPACT_ATOMS: atom_id res chain seq x y z
N MET A 1 11.98 -19.98 -12.83
CA MET A 1 10.75 -19.31 -12.38
C MET A 1 11.21 -17.98 -11.80
N ASP A 2 11.18 -16.92 -12.61
CA ASP A 2 11.64 -15.60 -12.19
C ASP A 2 10.58 -15.06 -11.22
N ASP A 3 10.93 -14.84 -9.95
CA ASP A 3 10.00 -14.21 -9.01
C ASP A 3 9.98 -12.71 -9.28
N SER A 4 9.31 -12.34 -10.38
CA SER A 4 9.24 -10.95 -10.82
C SER A 4 8.61 -10.04 -9.76
N VAL A 5 7.78 -10.59 -8.86
CA VAL A 5 7.24 -9.84 -7.72
C VAL A 5 8.33 -9.51 -6.70
N ALA A 6 9.26 -10.43 -6.44
CA ALA A 6 10.38 -10.15 -5.55
C ALA A 6 11.29 -9.05 -6.10
N VAL A 7 11.63 -9.12 -7.38
CA VAL A 7 12.44 -8.11 -8.07
C VAL A 7 11.78 -6.72 -8.01
N ASP A 8 10.46 -6.68 -8.19
CA ASP A 8 9.69 -5.45 -8.24
C ASP A 8 9.06 -5.03 -6.90
N ALA A 9 9.38 -5.70 -5.79
CA ALA A 9 8.66 -5.55 -4.52
C ALA A 9 8.56 -4.09 -4.06
N LYS A 10 9.69 -3.36 -4.03
CA LYS A 10 9.71 -1.93 -3.66
C LYS A 10 8.85 -1.09 -4.60
N ARG A 11 8.91 -1.33 -5.92
CA ARG A 11 8.11 -0.60 -6.92
C ARG A 11 6.62 -0.86 -6.78
N ILE A 12 6.22 -2.10 -6.53
CA ILE A 12 4.83 -2.50 -6.31
C ILE A 12 4.26 -1.79 -5.08
N LEU A 13 4.98 -1.81 -3.95
CA LEU A 13 4.53 -1.16 -2.72
C LEU A 13 4.42 0.37 -2.88
N LEU A 14 5.37 1.00 -3.56
CA LEU A 14 5.30 2.43 -3.88
C LEU A 14 4.11 2.77 -4.77
N ARG A 15 3.84 1.97 -5.80
CA ARG A 15 2.72 2.17 -6.72
C ARG A 15 1.37 2.18 -5.99
N TYR A 16 1.25 1.38 -4.95
CA TYR A 16 0.01 1.25 -4.17
C TYR A 16 -0.03 2.12 -2.91
N GLY A 17 0.95 3.00 -2.72
CA GLY A 17 0.88 4.11 -1.77
C GLY A 17 1.64 3.93 -0.45
N ALA A 18 2.53 2.94 -0.33
CA ALA A 18 3.43 2.88 0.82
C ALA A 18 4.41 4.08 0.79
N PRO A 19 4.61 4.80 1.91
CA PRO A 19 5.60 5.87 1.99
C PRO A 19 7.02 5.36 1.76
N ILE A 20 7.82 6.06 0.94
CA ILE A 20 9.20 5.65 0.64
C ILE A 20 10.07 5.57 1.91
N ALA A 21 9.92 6.54 2.82
CA ALA A 21 10.66 6.58 4.09
C ALA A 21 10.31 5.41 5.02
N LEU A 22 9.10 4.86 4.90
CA LEU A 22 8.70 3.65 5.62
C LEU A 22 9.35 2.42 4.98
N LEU A 23 9.27 2.29 3.65
CA LEU A 23 9.83 1.15 2.93
C LEU A 23 11.34 1.00 3.13
N ASP A 24 12.08 2.09 3.31
CA ASP A 24 13.52 2.04 3.56
C ASP A 24 13.87 1.45 4.95
N ARG A 25 12.90 1.39 5.87
CA ARG A 25 13.03 0.78 7.20
C ARG A 25 12.53 -0.66 7.26
N ILE A 26 11.80 -1.11 6.25
CA ILE A 26 11.30 -2.49 6.14
C ILE A 26 12.36 -3.34 5.45
N ASP A 27 12.66 -4.50 6.04
CA ASP A 27 13.58 -5.47 5.46
C ASP A 27 13.11 -5.96 4.08
N GLU A 28 14.07 -6.31 3.22
CA GLU A 28 13.77 -6.75 1.86
C GLU A 28 12.84 -7.97 1.82
N LYS A 29 13.11 -8.97 2.67
CA LYS A 29 12.28 -10.18 2.77
C LYS A 29 10.82 -9.86 3.07
N GLU A 30 10.59 -8.88 3.94
CA GLU A 30 9.26 -8.43 4.34
C GLU A 30 8.59 -7.59 3.26
N ARG A 31 9.34 -6.72 2.57
CA ARG A 31 8.82 -6.01 1.38
C ARG A 31 8.36 -6.98 0.30
N ILE A 32 9.11 -8.05 0.06
CA ILE A 32 8.74 -9.10 -0.91
C ILE A 32 7.45 -9.80 -0.46
N GLU A 33 7.33 -10.12 0.83
CA GLU A 33 6.13 -10.75 1.37
C GLU A 33 4.90 -9.85 1.21
N LEU A 34 4.99 -8.58 1.62
CA LEU A 34 3.94 -7.59 1.44
C LEU A 34 3.55 -7.44 -0.03
N ALA A 35 4.54 -7.34 -0.93
CA ALA A 35 4.28 -7.20 -2.37
C ALA A 35 3.56 -8.43 -2.96
N ARG A 36 3.88 -9.64 -2.49
CA ARG A 36 3.18 -10.87 -2.89
C ARG A 36 1.74 -10.89 -2.38
N LEU A 37 1.49 -10.48 -1.13
CA LEU A 37 0.15 -10.38 -0.57
C LEU A 37 -0.70 -9.39 -1.37
N VAL A 38 -0.19 -8.18 -1.59
CA VAL A 38 -0.86 -7.14 -2.39
C VAL A 38 -1.09 -7.61 -3.83
N SER A 39 -0.13 -8.31 -4.45
CA SER A 39 -0.30 -8.78 -5.83
C SER A 39 -1.41 -9.81 -5.99
N ARG A 40 -1.74 -10.57 -4.94
CA ARG A 40 -2.86 -11.55 -4.93
C ARG A 40 -4.23 -10.88 -4.75
N THR A 41 -4.27 -9.65 -4.25
CA THR A 41 -5.49 -8.87 -4.09
C THR A 41 -5.98 -8.32 -5.44
N PRO A 42 -7.31 -8.19 -5.68
CA PRO A 42 -7.84 -7.51 -6.85
C PRO A 42 -7.26 -6.11 -7.01
N VAL A 43 -6.90 -5.74 -8.24
CA VAL A 43 -6.27 -4.44 -8.58
C VAL A 43 -6.93 -3.21 -7.92
N PRO A 44 -8.28 -3.06 -7.89
CA PRO A 44 -8.90 -1.89 -7.25
C PRO A 44 -8.67 -1.81 -5.74
N ASP A 45 -8.43 -2.94 -5.08
CA ASP A 45 -8.38 -3.02 -3.61
C ASP A 45 -6.96 -3.05 -3.06
N ARG A 46 -5.96 -3.22 -3.92
CA ARG A 46 -4.53 -3.36 -3.54
C ARG A 46 -4.00 -2.23 -2.64
N GLY A 47 -4.40 -0.99 -2.90
CA GLY A 47 -4.00 0.14 -2.06
C GLY A 47 -4.57 0.07 -0.64
N TYR A 48 -5.83 -0.36 -0.52
CA TYR A 48 -6.46 -0.56 0.79
C TYR A 48 -5.83 -1.74 1.51
N ALA A 49 -5.69 -2.88 0.84
CA ALA A 49 -5.06 -4.06 1.42
C ALA A 49 -3.62 -3.80 1.87
N LEU A 50 -2.83 -3.02 1.11
CA LEU A 50 -1.48 -2.63 1.52
C LEU A 50 -1.50 -1.79 2.81
N GLN A 51 -2.40 -0.82 2.91
CA GLN A 51 -2.53 -0.01 4.12
C GLN A 51 -2.94 -0.86 5.32
N ASP A 52 -3.90 -1.77 5.16
CA ASP A 52 -4.34 -2.66 6.23
C ASP A 52 -3.17 -3.54 6.70
N LEU A 53 -2.41 -4.13 5.78
CA LEU A 53 -1.21 -4.92 6.10
C LEU A 53 -0.13 -4.11 6.83
N LEU A 54 0.07 -2.84 6.44
CA LEU A 54 1.04 -1.98 7.12
C LEU A 54 0.58 -1.61 8.54
N VAL A 55 -0.72 -1.43 8.76
CA VAL A 55 -1.29 -1.23 10.10
C VAL A 55 -1.15 -2.49 10.95
N GLU A 56 -1.52 -3.65 10.41
CA GLU A 56 -1.42 -4.96 11.09
C GLU A 56 0.01 -5.26 11.56
N ARG A 57 1.01 -4.85 10.78
CA ARG A 57 2.43 -5.03 11.12
C ARG A 57 3.01 -3.90 11.99
N GLY A 58 2.20 -2.91 12.37
CA GLY A 58 2.61 -1.80 13.25
C GLY A 58 3.47 -0.75 12.56
N TYR A 59 3.44 -0.68 11.22
CA TYR A 59 4.17 0.31 10.44
C TYR A 59 3.42 1.61 10.23
N LEU A 60 2.08 1.56 10.32
CA LEU A 60 1.20 2.72 10.22
C LEU A 60 0.19 2.67 11.37
N ASP A 61 -0.24 3.84 11.81
CA ASP A 61 -1.33 3.96 12.76
C ASP A 61 -2.69 3.84 12.05
N GLU A 62 -3.59 3.04 12.63
CA GLU A 62 -4.94 2.82 12.08
C GLU A 62 -5.73 4.13 11.96
N GLU A 63 -5.56 5.03 12.93
CA GLU A 63 -6.21 6.33 12.96
C GLU A 63 -5.73 7.25 11.81
N GLU A 64 -4.44 7.20 11.47
CA GLU A 64 -3.87 7.97 10.35
C GLU A 64 -4.38 7.45 9.01
N VAL A 65 -4.44 6.13 8.84
CA VAL A 65 -4.91 5.48 7.60
C VAL A 65 -6.40 5.74 7.37
N THR A 66 -7.23 5.61 8.40
CA THR A 66 -8.67 5.85 8.31
C THR A 66 -8.99 7.32 8.01
N ALA A 67 -8.26 8.27 8.62
CA ALA A 67 -8.36 9.69 8.30
C ALA A 67 -7.98 10.00 6.84
N ALA A 68 -6.94 9.37 6.30
CA ALA A 68 -6.51 9.53 4.92
C ALA A 68 -7.55 8.98 3.91
N ARG A 69 -8.15 7.81 4.20
CA ARG A 69 -9.24 7.22 3.41
C ARG A 69 -10.48 8.11 3.37
N GLY A 70 -10.85 8.70 4.51
CA GLY A 70 -11.98 9.63 4.62
C GLY A 70 -11.81 10.89 3.77
N LYS A 71 -10.61 11.49 3.78
CA LYS A 71 -10.30 12.68 2.96
C LYS A 71 -10.36 12.43 1.45
N ALA A 72 -10.00 11.22 0.99
CA ALA A 72 -10.09 10.85 -0.43
C ALA A 72 -11.53 10.81 -0.95
N LYS A 73 -12.51 10.40 -0.12
CA LYS A 73 -13.94 10.44 -0.46
C LYS A 73 -14.49 11.87 -0.58
N GLY A 74 -14.04 12.79 0.29
CA GLY A 74 -14.51 14.18 0.30
C GLY A 74 -13.98 15.06 -0.84
N ARG A 75 -12.86 14.68 -1.48
CA ARG A 75 -12.23 15.47 -2.56
C ARG A 75 -12.88 15.29 -3.95
N ARG A 76 -13.84 14.38 -4.10
CA ARG A 76 -14.70 14.26 -5.30
C ARG A 76 -15.74 15.38 -5.32
N LYS A 77 -15.30 16.65 -5.44
CA LYS A 77 -16.21 17.75 -5.78
C LYS A 77 -16.69 17.51 -7.22
N PRO A 78 -18.00 17.45 -7.52
CA PRO A 78 -18.45 17.38 -8.91
C PRO A 78 -17.95 18.64 -9.62
N ARG A 79 -17.25 18.45 -10.74
CA ARG A 79 -16.97 19.55 -11.67
C ARG A 79 -18.33 19.98 -12.20
N LYS A 80 -18.85 21.10 -11.66
CA LYS A 80 -20.04 21.76 -12.18
C LYS A 80 -19.66 22.32 -13.57
N ASN A 81 -20.24 21.76 -14.62
CA ASN A 81 -20.30 22.42 -15.93
C ASN A 81 -21.37 23.50 -15.89
#